data_AF-A0A1F5ESJ1-F1
#
_entry.id   AF-A0A1F5ESJ1-F1
#
_cell.length_a   1.000
_cell.length_b   1.000
_cell.length_c   1.000
_cell.angle_alpha   90.00
_cell.angle_beta   90.00
_cell.angle_gamma   90.00
#
_symmetry.space_group_name_H-M   'P 1'
#
loop_
_entity.id
_entity.type
_entity.pdbx_description
1 polymer ?
#
loop_
_entity_poly.entity_id
_entity_poly.type
_entity_poly.pdbx_seq_one_letter_code
_entity_poly.pdbx_strand_id
1 'polypeptide(L)'
;MLDLGITGVQWYARIPGTIGGAVFNNIHGGTHFISEVVKKVKVLDKDNKIRTLSGKALGLSYDKSRFHDFAEIILSVEFELFRGDAKRAKQVAFEWAKRKSLQPPRSAGCTFKNISNEDKERLDFPTTSAGYIIEHILKMSGYKIGGAKVSTSHHNFVVNDGDATAKDYTTLVKLIQKETKKKLDIDLVPEIIFLGEFWFGNVPGCQGGGVSSTPFEERVVWD
;
A
#
# COMPACT_ATOMS: atom_id res chain seq x y z
N MET A 1 2.24 -21.19 -12.90
CA MET A 1 3.26 -20.44 -13.71
C MET A 1 4.65 -21.01 -13.50
N LEU A 2 5.17 -21.02 -12.26
CA LEU A 2 6.54 -21.49 -11.99
C LEU A 2 6.77 -22.95 -12.40
N ASP A 3 5.79 -23.84 -12.24
CA ASP A 3 5.89 -25.24 -12.71
C ASP A 3 6.06 -25.39 -14.23
N LEU A 4 5.65 -24.37 -14.98
CA LEU A 4 5.76 -24.32 -16.44
C LEU A 4 7.05 -23.62 -16.92
N GLY A 5 7.98 -23.30 -16.00
CA GLY A 5 9.20 -22.56 -16.32
C GLY A 5 8.98 -21.08 -16.60
N ILE A 6 7.81 -20.53 -16.24
CA ILE A 6 7.47 -19.11 -16.42
C ILE A 6 7.79 -18.36 -15.12
N THR A 7 8.66 -17.35 -15.20
CA THR A 7 9.18 -16.56 -14.08
C THR A 7 8.86 -15.06 -14.26
N GLY A 8 9.17 -14.25 -13.24
CA GLY A 8 8.92 -12.80 -13.22
C GLY A 8 7.93 -12.35 -12.14
N VAL A 9 7.20 -13.29 -11.54
CA VAL A 9 6.16 -13.01 -10.52
C VAL A 9 6.50 -13.49 -9.11
N GLN A 10 7.63 -14.19 -8.94
CA GLN A 10 8.03 -14.80 -7.67
C GLN A 10 8.13 -13.81 -6.50
N TRP A 11 8.42 -12.53 -6.78
CA TRP A 11 8.60 -11.47 -5.79
C TRP A 11 7.29 -11.06 -5.10
N TYR A 12 6.15 -11.32 -5.74
CA TYR A 12 4.82 -10.90 -5.26
C TYR A 12 4.11 -11.99 -4.47
N ALA A 13 4.79 -13.11 -4.19
CA ALA A 13 4.21 -14.23 -3.49
C ALA A 13 3.63 -13.80 -2.13
N ARG A 14 2.35 -14.12 -1.90
CA ARG A 14 1.61 -13.83 -0.66
C ARG A 14 1.39 -12.35 -0.36
N ILE A 15 1.54 -11.46 -1.34
CA ILE A 15 0.97 -10.10 -1.26
C ILE A 15 -0.56 -10.22 -1.44
N PRO A 16 -1.37 -9.71 -0.50
CA PRO A 16 -2.83 -9.77 -0.59
C PRO A 16 -3.39 -8.86 -1.70
N GLY A 17 -4.67 -9.04 -2.02
CA GLY A 17 -5.40 -8.23 -3.00
C GLY A 17 -5.61 -8.89 -4.37
N THR A 18 -6.23 -8.13 -5.29
CA THR A 18 -6.50 -8.56 -6.66
C THR A 18 -5.42 -8.08 -7.63
N ILE A 19 -5.35 -8.66 -8.82
CA ILE A 19 -4.44 -8.18 -9.87
C ILE A 19 -4.78 -6.74 -10.32
N GLY A 20 -6.06 -6.36 -10.28
CA GLY A 20 -6.47 -4.97 -10.52
C GLY A 20 -5.88 -4.03 -9.46
N GLY A 21 -6.03 -4.36 -8.17
CA GLY A 21 -5.44 -3.59 -7.08
C GLY A 21 -3.91 -3.54 -7.14
N ALA A 22 -3.28 -4.65 -7.53
CA ALA A 22 -1.84 -4.73 -7.72
C ALA A 22 -1.32 -3.73 -8.77
N VAL A 23 -2.01 -3.63 -9.91
CA VAL A 23 -1.68 -2.65 -10.96
C VAL A 23 -2.09 -1.23 -10.56
N PHE A 24 -3.23 -1.08 -9.88
CA PHE A 24 -3.70 0.21 -9.37
C PHE A 24 -2.62 0.87 -8.50
N ASN A 25 -2.08 0.14 -7.52
CA ASN A 25 -1.02 0.63 -6.63
C ASN A 25 0.39 0.45 -7.17
N ASN A 26 0.60 -0.15 -8.35
CA ASN A 26 1.93 -0.52 -8.83
C ASN A 26 2.76 -1.25 -7.74
N ILE A 27 2.20 -2.32 -7.17
CA ILE A 27 2.81 -3.00 -6.02
C ILE A 27 4.25 -3.43 -6.31
N HIS A 28 5.03 -3.59 -5.23
CA HIS A 28 6.41 -4.02 -5.33
C HIS A 28 6.75 -5.19 -4.39
N GLY A 29 7.59 -6.09 -4.90
CA GLY A 29 8.24 -7.17 -4.16
C GLY A 29 9.73 -6.87 -4.07
N GLY A 30 10.13 -6.12 -3.04
CA GLY A 30 11.52 -5.68 -2.89
C GLY A 30 11.75 -4.52 -3.85
N THR A 31 12.72 -4.66 -4.75
CA THR A 31 13.00 -3.67 -5.81
C THR A 31 12.22 -3.93 -7.10
N HIS A 32 11.41 -5.00 -7.16
CA HIS A 32 10.67 -5.37 -8.35
C HIS A 32 9.24 -4.83 -8.32
N PHE A 33 8.89 -4.00 -9.29
CA PHE A 33 7.53 -3.47 -9.44
C PHE A 33 6.72 -4.33 -10.41
N ILE A 34 5.42 -4.50 -10.13
CA ILE A 34 4.54 -5.28 -11.02
C ILE A 34 4.49 -4.69 -12.44
N SER A 35 4.68 -3.38 -12.56
CA SER A 35 4.82 -2.67 -13.83
C SER A 35 5.89 -3.23 -14.76
N GLU A 36 6.97 -3.81 -14.22
CA GLU A 36 8.05 -4.42 -15.01
C GLU A 36 7.56 -5.55 -15.92
N VAL A 37 6.44 -6.19 -15.54
CA VAL A 37 5.86 -7.32 -16.27
C VAL A 37 4.50 -7.01 -16.88
N VAL A 38 3.92 -5.83 -16.67
CA VAL A 38 2.62 -5.46 -17.25
C VAL A 38 2.78 -5.07 -18.72
N LYS A 39 2.17 -5.85 -19.60
CA LYS A 39 2.16 -5.58 -21.05
C LYS A 39 1.01 -4.66 -21.43
N LYS A 40 -0.21 -5.05 -21.07
CA LYS A 40 -1.45 -4.32 -21.40
C LYS A 40 -2.45 -4.42 -20.27
N VAL A 41 -3.32 -3.41 -20.16
CA VAL A 41 -4.44 -3.39 -19.24
C VAL A 41 -5.69 -3.02 -20.02
N LYS A 42 -6.75 -3.82 -19.89
CA LYS A 42 -8.08 -3.44 -20.36
C LYS A 42 -8.81 -2.70 -19.26
N VAL A 43 -9.40 -1.56 -19.61
CA VAL A 43 -10.07 -0.66 -18.67
C VAL A 43 -11.45 -0.29 -19.20
N LEU A 44 -12.39 -0.06 -18.31
CA LEU A 44 -13.63 0.67 -18.59
C LEU A 44 -13.42 2.12 -18.19
N ASP A 45 -13.51 3.04 -19.15
CA ASP A 45 -13.39 4.47 -18.86
C ASP A 45 -14.71 5.07 -18.33
N LYS A 46 -14.65 6.34 -17.91
CA LYS A 46 -15.81 7.10 -17.42
C LYS A 46 -16.94 7.27 -18.44
N ASP A 47 -16.66 7.08 -19.73
CA ASP A 47 -17.63 7.18 -20.82
C ASP A 47 -18.20 5.79 -21.18
N ASN A 48 -17.99 4.79 -20.31
CA ASN A 48 -18.37 3.38 -20.47
C ASN A 48 -17.75 2.70 -21.70
N LYS A 49 -16.57 3.15 -22.13
CA LYS A 49 -15.85 2.55 -23.26
C LYS A 49 -14.72 1.65 -22.76
N ILE A 50 -14.62 0.47 -23.37
CA ILE A 50 -13.49 -0.44 -23.14
C ILE A 50 -12.29 0.06 -23.93
N ARG A 51 -11.18 0.31 -23.22
CA ARG A 51 -9.89 0.68 -23.81
C ARG A 51 -8.83 -0.32 -23.43
N THR A 52 -7.80 -0.42 -24.27
CA THR A 52 -6.58 -1.17 -23.96
C THR A 52 -5.43 -0.19 -23.84
N LEU A 53 -4.84 -0.11 -22.65
CA LEU A 53 -3.68 0.70 -22.35
C LEU A 53 -2.42 -0.17 -22.38
N SER A 54 -1.31 0.35 -22.89
CA SER A 54 0.00 -0.29 -22.73
C SER A 54 0.51 -0.08 -21.30
N GLY A 55 1.35 -0.99 -20.80
CA GLY A 55 1.98 -0.83 -19.47
C GLY A 55 2.71 0.52 -19.32
N LYS A 56 3.37 0.98 -20.39
CA LYS A 56 4.04 2.29 -20.43
C LYS A 56 3.08 3.48 -20.28
N ALA A 57 1.83 3.35 -20.71
CA ALA A 57 0.82 4.41 -20.63
C ALA A 57 0.20 4.57 -19.24
N LEU A 58 0.57 3.73 -18.27
CA LEU A 58 0.00 3.74 -16.93
C LEU A 58 0.66 4.77 -16.00
N GLY A 59 1.68 5.53 -16.44
CA GLY A 59 2.27 6.64 -15.68
C GLY A 59 2.77 6.24 -14.29
N LEU A 60 3.41 5.08 -14.21
CA LEU A 60 3.66 4.37 -12.95
C LEU A 60 4.84 4.97 -12.17
N SER A 61 4.64 5.16 -10.87
CA SER A 61 5.71 5.48 -9.91
C SER A 61 5.45 4.77 -8.57
N TYR A 62 6.20 5.10 -7.51
CA TYR A 62 6.09 4.45 -6.20
C TYR A 62 4.69 4.64 -5.59
N ASP A 63 3.94 3.55 -5.44
CA ASP A 63 2.54 3.51 -5.01
C ASP A 63 1.62 4.46 -5.79
N LYS A 64 1.88 4.62 -7.09
CA LYS A 64 1.06 5.47 -7.96
C LYS A 64 0.94 4.87 -9.35
N SER A 65 -0.26 5.00 -9.89
CA SER A 65 -0.57 4.77 -11.29
C SER A 65 -1.55 5.82 -11.79
N ARG A 66 -1.74 5.83 -13.11
CA ARG A 66 -2.83 6.54 -13.81
C ARG A 66 -4.18 6.38 -13.11
N PHE A 67 -4.48 5.21 -12.54
CA PHE A 67 -5.78 4.93 -11.95
C PHE A 67 -6.10 5.74 -10.68
N HIS A 68 -5.09 6.41 -10.10
CA HIS A 68 -5.30 7.37 -9.01
C HIS A 68 -5.85 8.71 -9.51
N ASP A 69 -5.48 9.10 -10.73
CA ASP A 69 -5.81 10.40 -11.31
C ASP A 69 -7.05 10.32 -12.23
N PHE A 70 -7.42 9.11 -12.67
CA PHE A 70 -8.54 8.86 -13.60
C PHE A 70 -9.49 7.79 -13.04
N ALA A 71 -10.79 8.08 -13.07
CA ALA A 71 -11.85 7.14 -12.67
C ALA A 71 -12.07 6.03 -13.74
N GLU A 72 -11.08 5.17 -13.91
CA GLU A 72 -11.08 4.04 -14.84
C GLU A 72 -11.12 2.71 -14.04
N ILE A 73 -11.91 1.73 -14.49
CA ILE A 73 -12.01 0.41 -13.83
C ILE A 73 -11.14 -0.60 -14.58
N ILE A 74 -10.23 -1.28 -13.88
CA ILE A 74 -9.40 -2.34 -14.46
C ILE A 74 -10.24 -3.60 -14.67
N LEU A 75 -10.33 -4.07 -15.91
CA LEU A 75 -11.08 -5.27 -16.30
C LEU A 75 -10.19 -6.51 -16.42
N SER A 76 -8.98 -6.35 -16.96
CA SER A 76 -8.02 -7.45 -17.11
C SER A 76 -6.59 -6.93 -17.30
N VAL A 77 -5.61 -7.72 -16.90
CA VAL A 77 -4.18 -7.41 -17.06
C VAL A 77 -3.52 -8.52 -17.86
N GLU A 78 -2.74 -8.14 -18.88
CA GLU A 78 -1.90 -9.03 -19.66
C GLU A 78 -0.44 -8.80 -19.23
N PHE A 79 0.25 -9.88 -18.86
CA PHE A 79 1.64 -9.85 -18.45
C PHE A 79 2.59 -10.33 -19.55
N GLU A 80 3.75 -9.70 -19.66
CA GLU A 80 4.90 -10.20 -20.41
C GLU A 80 5.89 -10.80 -19.42
N LEU A 81 5.90 -12.12 -19.35
CA LEU A 81 6.72 -12.89 -18.40
C LEU A 81 7.88 -13.57 -19.12
N PHE A 82 8.79 -14.12 -18.32
CA PHE A 82 10.03 -14.71 -18.81
C PHE A 82 9.98 -16.22 -18.74
N ARG A 83 10.64 -16.91 -19.67
CA ARG A 83 11.06 -18.29 -19.44
C ARG A 83 12.35 -18.29 -18.64
N GLY A 84 12.47 -19.14 -17.63
CA GLY A 84 13.67 -19.17 -16.80
C GLY A 84 13.72 -20.32 -15.81
N ASP A 85 14.68 -20.22 -14.89
CA ASP A 85 14.92 -21.23 -13.85
C ASP A 85 13.75 -21.28 -12.85
N ALA A 86 12.86 -22.25 -13.05
CA ALA A 86 11.73 -22.52 -12.19
C ALA A 86 12.14 -22.86 -10.75
N LYS A 87 13.25 -23.57 -10.55
CA LYS A 87 13.69 -24.00 -9.22
C LYS A 87 14.11 -22.78 -8.41
N ARG A 88 14.93 -21.91 -8.98
CA ARG A 88 15.32 -20.65 -8.35
C ARG A 88 14.12 -19.74 -8.09
N ALA A 89 13.22 -19.58 -9.06
CA ALA A 89 12.03 -18.75 -8.90
C ALA A 89 11.11 -19.26 -7.77
N LYS A 90 10.94 -20.58 -7.63
CA LYS A 90 10.18 -21.19 -6.52
C LYS A 90 10.83 -20.93 -5.17
N GLN A 91 12.15 -21.00 -5.07
CA GLN A 91 12.86 -20.69 -3.83
C GLN A 91 12.65 -19.23 -3.41
N VAL A 92 12.79 -18.30 -4.36
CA VAL A 92 12.49 -16.88 -4.12
C VAL A 92 11.04 -16.69 -3.66
N ALA A 93 10.08 -17.29 -4.36
CA ALA A 93 8.67 -17.22 -4.00
C ALA A 93 8.39 -17.76 -2.60
N PHE A 94 9.03 -18.86 -2.21
CA PHE A 94 8.92 -19.44 -0.87
C PHE A 94 9.46 -18.50 0.22
N GLU A 95 10.64 -17.92 0.01
CA GLU A 95 11.23 -16.97 0.96
C GLU A 95 10.36 -15.71 1.12
N TRP A 96 9.84 -15.18 0.01
CA TRP A 96 8.90 -14.06 0.02
C TRP A 96 7.61 -14.40 0.74
N ALA A 97 7.01 -15.56 0.45
CA ALA A 97 5.80 -16.00 1.10
C ALA A 97 6.01 -16.20 2.61
N LYS A 98 7.16 -16.73 3.04
CA LYS A 98 7.52 -16.85 4.45
C LYS A 98 7.57 -15.48 5.13
N ARG A 99 8.26 -14.49 4.54
CA ARG A 99 8.33 -13.12 5.07
C ARG A 99 6.95 -12.49 5.19
N LYS A 100 6.13 -12.57 4.14
CA LYS A 100 4.78 -11.98 4.12
C LYS A 100 3.83 -12.67 5.09
N SER A 101 3.98 -13.98 5.33
CA SER A 101 3.16 -14.71 6.30
C SER A 101 3.44 -14.34 7.77
N LEU A 102 4.54 -13.63 8.05
CA LEU A 102 4.84 -13.10 9.39
C LEU A 102 4.20 -11.72 9.63
N GLN A 103 3.62 -11.10 8.60
CA GLN A 103 2.98 -9.80 8.74
C GLN A 103 1.66 -9.92 9.51
N PRO A 104 1.29 -8.90 10.31
CA PRO A 104 0.06 -8.95 11.11
C PRO A 104 -1.20 -9.12 10.25
N PRO A 105 -2.08 -10.08 10.56
CA PRO A 105 -3.36 -10.22 9.88
C PRO A 105 -4.34 -9.10 10.30
N ARG A 106 -5.45 -8.95 9.58
CA ARG A 106 -6.48 -7.93 9.86
C ARG A 106 -5.88 -6.53 9.84
N SER A 107 -5.08 -6.25 8.83
CA SER A 107 -4.37 -4.98 8.64
C SER A 107 -4.54 -4.51 7.19
N ALA A 108 -4.32 -3.22 6.95
CA ALA A 108 -4.29 -2.67 5.59
C ALA A 108 -2.85 -2.62 5.02
N GLY A 109 -1.94 -3.43 5.56
CA GLY A 109 -0.51 -3.36 5.25
C GLY A 109 0.24 -2.26 6.01
N CYS A 110 1.33 -1.79 5.40
CA CYS A 110 2.05 -0.61 5.90
C CYS A 110 1.11 0.59 5.90
N THR A 111 1.02 1.27 7.04
CA THR A 111 0.12 2.42 7.21
C THR A 111 0.70 3.66 6.55
N PHE A 112 2.02 3.85 6.64
CA PHE A 112 2.74 4.99 6.10
C PHE A 112 3.82 4.56 5.13
N LYS A 113 4.08 5.41 4.14
CA LYS A 113 5.29 5.33 3.32
C LYS A 113 6.52 5.55 4.20
N ASN A 114 7.63 4.96 3.79
CA ASN A 114 8.92 5.23 4.42
C ASN A 114 9.36 6.68 4.18
N ILE A 115 10.10 7.27 5.13
CA ILE A 115 10.66 8.61 4.97
C ILE A 115 11.72 8.64 3.86
N SER A 116 12.06 9.82 3.37
CA SER A 116 13.07 9.93 2.32
C SER A 116 14.48 9.61 2.85
N ASN A 117 15.43 9.33 1.94
CA ASN A 117 16.83 9.15 2.35
C ASN A 117 17.41 10.44 2.93
N GLU A 118 16.99 11.59 2.40
CA GLU A 118 17.39 12.91 2.89
C GLU A 118 16.90 13.13 4.33
N ASP A 119 15.65 12.75 4.65
CA ASP A 119 15.14 12.82 6.01
C ASP A 119 15.88 11.86 6.96
N LYS A 120 16.17 10.64 6.50
CA LYS A 120 16.97 9.66 7.25
C LYS A 120 18.36 10.23 7.57
N GLU A 121 19.04 10.83 6.60
CA GLU A 121 20.37 11.42 6.78
C GLU A 121 20.32 12.67 7.67
N ARG A 122 19.36 13.57 7.45
CA ARG A 122 19.15 14.79 8.25
C ARG A 122 18.91 14.50 9.73
N LEU A 123 18.22 13.39 10.04
CA LEU A 123 17.90 12.97 11.40
C LEU A 123 18.87 11.95 11.98
N ASP A 124 19.90 11.55 11.22
CA ASP A 124 20.86 10.49 11.59
C ASP A 124 20.17 9.18 12.02
N PHE A 125 19.19 8.75 11.22
CA PHE A 125 18.46 7.50 11.46
C PHE A 125 19.12 6.32 10.75
N PRO A 126 19.07 5.11 11.34
CA PRO A 126 19.67 3.93 10.73
C PRO A 126 18.86 3.37 9.54
N THR A 127 17.64 3.87 9.31
CA THR A 127 16.72 3.35 8.30
C THR A 127 15.69 4.39 7.89
N THR A 128 15.14 4.27 6.69
CA THR A 128 13.98 5.05 6.22
C THR A 128 12.64 4.54 6.78
N SER A 129 12.65 3.44 7.55
CA SER A 129 11.41 2.81 8.01
C SER A 129 10.54 3.72 8.87
N ALA A 130 9.29 3.95 8.45
CA ALA A 130 8.30 4.62 9.31
C ALA A 130 8.02 3.83 10.60
N GLY A 131 8.16 2.49 10.55
CA GLY A 131 8.05 1.62 11.73
C GLY A 131 9.12 1.93 12.79
N TYR A 132 10.34 2.30 12.38
CA TYR A 132 11.40 2.71 13.30
C TYR A 132 11.01 3.98 14.07
N ILE A 133 10.40 4.96 13.39
CA ILE A 133 9.89 6.18 14.03
C ILE A 133 8.80 5.83 15.06
N ILE A 134 7.80 5.04 14.64
CA ILE A 134 6.66 4.67 15.49
C ILE A 134 7.12 3.91 16.75
N GLU A 135 8.06 2.99 16.59
CA GLU A 135 8.60 2.21 17.70
C GLU A 135 9.55 3.03 18.58
N HIS A 136 10.61 3.59 18.01
CA HIS A 136 11.74 4.08 18.80
C HIS A 136 11.63 5.54 19.20
N ILE A 137 10.93 6.36 18.40
CA ILE A 137 10.78 7.81 18.65
C ILE A 137 9.43 8.10 19.32
N LEU A 138 8.35 7.50 18.80
CA LEU A 138 7.02 7.71 19.36
C LEU A 138 6.71 6.80 20.54
N LYS A 139 7.37 5.63 20.65
CA LYS A 139 7.10 4.60 21.67
C LYS A 139 5.65 4.12 21.64
N MET A 140 5.11 3.93 20.42
CA MET A 140 3.71 3.58 20.20
C MET A 140 3.47 2.10 19.86
N SER A 141 4.46 1.21 20.03
CA SER A 141 4.23 -0.24 19.87
C SER A 141 3.12 -0.72 20.81
N GLY A 142 2.09 -1.37 20.27
CA GLY A 142 0.92 -1.81 21.03
C GLY A 142 -0.06 -0.71 21.43
N TYR A 143 0.20 0.56 21.09
CA TYR A 143 -0.70 1.67 21.40
C TYR A 143 -2.06 1.47 20.69
N LYS A 144 -3.16 1.74 21.40
CA LYS A 144 -4.52 1.41 20.98
C LYS A 144 -5.47 2.59 21.14
N ILE A 145 -6.35 2.80 20.16
CA ILE A 145 -7.50 3.69 20.22
C ILE A 145 -8.71 2.90 19.73
N GLY A 146 -9.76 2.80 20.55
CA GLY A 146 -10.91 1.93 20.25
C GLY A 146 -10.45 0.51 19.89
N GLY A 147 -10.90 -0.04 18.77
CA GLY A 147 -10.43 -1.34 18.29
C GLY A 147 -9.13 -1.31 17.47
N ALA A 148 -8.61 -0.15 17.08
CA ALA A 148 -7.39 -0.03 16.27
C ALA A 148 -6.12 -0.02 17.13
N LYS A 149 -5.11 -0.82 16.75
CA LYS A 149 -3.87 -0.97 17.52
C LYS A 149 -2.63 -0.95 16.63
N VAL A 150 -1.56 -0.29 17.07
CA VAL A 150 -0.24 -0.44 16.43
C VAL A 150 0.30 -1.84 16.72
N SER A 151 0.61 -2.61 15.68
CA SER A 151 1.14 -3.96 15.84
C SER A 151 2.48 -3.97 16.59
N THR A 152 2.63 -4.93 17.49
CA THR A 152 3.87 -5.18 18.24
C THR A 152 4.89 -6.04 17.49
N SER A 153 4.48 -6.68 16.38
CA SER A 153 5.37 -7.49 15.54
C SER A 153 5.81 -6.76 14.26
N HIS A 154 5.11 -5.69 13.88
CA HIS A 154 5.48 -4.84 12.76
C HIS A 154 4.95 -3.41 12.96
N HIS A 155 5.80 -2.51 13.44
CA HIS A 155 5.35 -1.21 13.98
C HIS A 155 4.78 -0.21 12.97
N ASN A 156 4.95 -0.44 11.66
CA ASN A 156 4.25 0.33 10.61
C ASN A 156 2.85 -0.22 10.27
N PHE A 157 2.34 -1.22 10.98
CA PHE A 157 1.03 -1.80 10.74
C PHE A 157 0.09 -1.40 11.86
N VAL A 158 -1.04 -0.82 11.51
CA VAL A 158 -2.20 -0.74 12.40
C VAL A 158 -3.09 -1.93 12.12
N VAL A 159 -3.50 -2.64 13.16
CA VAL A 159 -4.33 -3.85 13.09
C VAL A 159 -5.71 -3.58 13.69
N ASN A 160 -6.69 -4.31 13.18
CA ASN A 160 -7.99 -4.43 13.81
C ASN A 160 -7.91 -5.47 14.94
N ASP A 161 -7.85 -4.99 16.18
CA ASP A 161 -7.72 -5.80 17.40
C ASP A 161 -9.08 -6.19 17.99
N GLY A 162 -10.05 -6.51 17.13
CA GLY A 162 -11.40 -6.92 17.51
C GLY A 162 -12.46 -6.26 16.65
N ASP A 163 -12.85 -5.05 17.04
CA ASP A 163 -14.00 -4.28 16.54
C ASP A 163 -13.60 -2.88 16.06
N ALA A 164 -12.38 -2.74 15.51
CA ALA A 164 -11.88 -1.45 15.05
C ALA A 164 -12.81 -0.81 14.02
N THR A 165 -13.27 0.41 14.34
CA THR A 165 -13.99 1.24 13.38
C THR A 165 -13.01 2.01 12.48
N ALA A 166 -13.49 2.50 11.33
CA ALA A 166 -12.69 3.39 10.49
C ALA A 166 -12.28 4.68 11.25
N LYS A 167 -13.15 5.16 12.15
CA LYS A 167 -12.85 6.28 13.05
C LYS A 167 -11.71 5.97 14.01
N ASP A 168 -11.68 4.78 14.61
CA ASP A 168 -10.59 4.35 15.50
C ASP A 168 -9.25 4.34 14.75
N TYR A 169 -9.26 3.73 13.56
CA TYR A 169 -8.09 3.65 12.70
C TYR A 169 -7.56 5.05 12.34
N THR A 170 -8.44 5.89 11.79
CA THR A 170 -8.04 7.23 11.33
C THR A 170 -7.63 8.13 12.48
N THR A 171 -8.23 7.98 13.66
CA THR A 171 -7.80 8.71 14.87
C THR A 171 -6.39 8.31 15.28
N LEU A 172 -6.08 7.01 15.28
CA LEU A 172 -4.74 6.50 15.59
C LEU A 172 -3.70 6.96 14.55
N VAL A 173 -4.03 6.88 13.26
CA VAL A 173 -3.16 7.37 12.17
C VAL A 173 -2.85 8.86 12.33
N LYS A 174 -3.87 9.70 12.56
CA LYS A 174 -3.69 11.14 12.73
C LYS A 174 -2.85 11.47 13.97
N LEU A 175 -3.01 10.69 15.06
CA LEU A 175 -2.18 10.84 16.24
C LEU A 175 -0.71 10.56 15.91
N ILE A 176 -0.42 9.47 15.21
CA ILE A 176 0.95 9.13 14.78
C ILE A 176 1.53 10.24 13.91
N GLN A 177 0.80 10.74 12.91
CA GLN A 177 1.26 11.85 12.06
C GLN A 177 1.54 13.11 12.87
N LYS A 178 0.62 13.49 13.76
CA LYS A 178 0.75 14.67 14.62
C LYS A 178 1.98 14.58 15.52
N GLU A 179 2.19 13.44 16.17
CA GLU A 179 3.34 13.25 17.07
C GLU A 179 4.66 13.16 16.30
N THR A 180 4.68 12.55 15.12
CA THR A 180 5.87 12.58 14.24
C THR A 180 6.20 14.00 13.79
N LYS A 181 5.21 14.77 13.30
CA LYS A 181 5.42 16.15 12.89
C LYS A 181 5.92 17.01 14.04
N LYS A 182 5.33 16.87 15.23
CA LYS A 182 5.73 17.60 16.43
C LYS A 182 7.17 17.29 16.87
N LYS A 183 7.60 16.04 16.79
CA LYS A 183 8.93 15.61 17.29
C LYS A 183 10.05 15.75 16.26
N LEU A 184 9.75 15.55 14.97
CA LEU A 184 10.75 15.39 13.92
C LEU A 184 10.60 16.38 12.75
N ASP A 185 9.54 17.19 12.75
CA ASP A 185 9.12 18.03 11.63
C ASP A 185 8.90 17.25 10.31
N ILE A 186 8.54 15.97 10.41
CA ILE A 186 8.24 15.09 9.26
C ILE A 186 6.73 14.90 9.12
N ASP A 187 6.23 15.05 7.90
CA ASP A 187 4.86 14.70 7.54
C ASP A 187 4.83 13.25 7.01
N LEU A 188 4.47 12.29 7.87
CA LEU A 188 4.29 10.90 7.42
C LEU A 188 3.09 10.82 6.46
N VAL A 189 3.36 10.36 5.23
CA VAL A 189 2.35 10.18 4.19
C VAL A 189 1.72 8.78 4.32
N PRO A 190 0.40 8.66 4.46
CA PRO A 190 -0.26 7.36 4.44
C PRO A 190 0.01 6.62 3.13
N GLU A 191 0.28 5.32 3.23
CA GLU A 191 0.37 4.41 2.08
C GLU A 191 -1.00 3.84 1.72
N ILE A 192 -1.87 3.69 2.73
CA ILE A 192 -3.22 3.20 2.56
C ILE A 192 -4.15 4.25 1.95
N ILE A 193 -5.18 3.77 1.24
CA ILE A 193 -6.21 4.61 0.64
C ILE A 193 -7.43 4.62 1.56
N PHE A 194 -7.91 5.82 1.88
CA PHE A 194 -9.12 6.02 2.66
C PHE A 194 -10.33 6.21 1.73
N LEU A 195 -11.35 5.37 1.85
CA LEU A 195 -12.59 5.44 1.06
C LEU A 195 -13.78 5.94 1.89
N GLY A 196 -14.22 7.17 1.62
CA GLY A 196 -15.29 7.85 2.37
C GLY A 196 -14.93 9.31 2.69
N GLU A 197 -15.81 10.00 3.42
CA GLU A 197 -15.60 11.38 3.83
C GLU A 197 -14.70 11.47 5.07
N PHE A 198 -13.40 11.21 4.88
CA PHE A 198 -12.45 11.32 5.96
C PHE A 198 -11.83 12.72 6.02
N TRP A 199 -12.01 13.40 7.15
CA TRP A 199 -11.43 14.72 7.37
C TRP A 199 -9.93 14.64 7.69
N PHE A 200 -9.08 14.45 6.68
CA PHE A 200 -7.63 14.72 6.75
C PHE A 200 -7.42 16.12 6.18
N GLY A 201 -7.34 17.16 7.03
CA GLY A 201 -7.12 18.53 6.54
C GLY A 201 -5.93 18.60 5.57
N ASN A 202 -6.00 19.46 4.54
CA ASN A 202 -5.04 19.67 3.43
C ASN A 202 -3.73 18.84 3.46
N VAL A 203 -3.82 17.52 3.23
CA VAL A 203 -2.67 16.68 2.89
C VAL A 203 -2.60 16.60 1.35
N PRO A 204 -1.50 16.97 0.70
CA PRO A 204 -1.36 16.83 -0.75
C PRO A 204 -1.60 15.36 -1.16
N GLY A 205 -2.60 15.13 -2.01
CA GLY A 205 -3.00 13.79 -2.47
C GLY A 205 -4.33 13.27 -1.91
N CYS A 206 -4.92 13.91 -0.89
CA CYS A 206 -6.28 13.67 -0.42
C CYS A 206 -7.18 14.85 -0.80
N GLN A 207 -7.49 15.02 -2.09
CA GLN A 207 -8.53 15.97 -2.48
C GLN A 207 -9.89 15.27 -2.36
N GLY A 208 -10.56 15.49 -1.23
CA GLY A 208 -11.98 15.17 -1.08
C GLY A 208 -12.78 15.98 -2.09
N GLY A 209 -13.24 15.32 -3.16
CA GLY A 209 -14.20 15.90 -4.08
C GLY A 209 -15.55 15.99 -3.38
N GLY A 210 -15.98 17.20 -3.05
CA GLY A 210 -17.32 17.42 -2.51
C GLY A 210 -18.38 17.17 -3.57
N VAL A 211 -19.10 16.04 -3.53
CA VAL A 211 -20.43 15.89 -4.13
C VAL A 211 -21.28 14.82 -3.41
N SER A 212 -22.48 15.25 -3.02
CA SER A 212 -23.72 14.51 -2.68
C SER A 212 -23.81 13.70 -1.38
N SER A 213 -24.82 14.08 -0.60
CA SER A 213 -25.23 13.60 0.73
C SER A 213 -25.84 12.19 0.75
N THR A 214 -25.22 11.22 0.07
CA THR A 214 -25.51 9.80 0.30
C THR A 214 -24.53 9.26 1.34
N PRO A 215 -24.98 8.53 2.38
CA PRO A 215 -24.07 8.02 3.41
C PRO A 215 -23.23 6.88 2.80
N PHE A 216 -22.10 7.22 2.21
CA PHE A 216 -21.04 6.24 2.02
C PHE A 216 -20.41 6.00 3.40
N GLU A 217 -20.59 4.80 3.94
CA GLU A 217 -19.90 4.40 5.17
C GLU A 217 -18.39 4.55 4.99
N GLU A 218 -17.76 5.24 5.93
CA GLU A 218 -16.30 5.26 6.09
C GLU A 218 -15.78 3.83 6.23
N ARG A 219 -14.97 3.36 5.26
CA ARG A 219 -14.37 2.02 5.30
C ARG A 219 -12.87 2.09 5.15
N VAL A 220 -12.18 1.43 6.08
CA VAL A 220 -10.78 1.00 5.91
C VAL A 220 -10.85 -0.46 5.47
N VAL A 221 -10.26 -0.76 4.31
CA VAL A 221 -10.20 -2.15 3.80
C VAL A 221 -9.08 -2.87 4.54
N TRP A 222 -9.46 -3.94 5.24
CA TRP A 222 -8.55 -4.81 5.97
C TRP A 222 -8.35 -6.09 5.16
N ASP A 223 -7.11 -6.53 5.02
CA ASP A 223 -6.74 -7.85 4.47
C ASP A 223 -6.62 -8.92 5.56
#